data_AF-A0AAV5S877-F1
#
_entry.id   AF-A0AAV5S877-F1
#
_cell.length_a   1.000
_cell.length_b   1.000
_cell.length_c   1.000
_cell.angle_alpha   90.00
_cell.angle_beta   90.00
_cell.angle_gamma   90.00
#
_symmetry.space_group_name_H-M   'P 1'
#
loop_
_entity.id
_entity.type
_entity.pdbx_description
1 polymer ?
#
loop_
_entity_poly.entity_id
_entity_poly.type
_entity_poly.pdbx_seq_one_letter_code
_entity_poly.pdbx_strand_id
1 'polypeptide(L)'
;MCVDFSLIYNHPELASTRTKLDPSADRVASLSDTVGDYRRAFVLFCDLMHATPEVQEKHIHDQVIMAKSFFDFFYWSIIGLRSLQSNKPGICYANGSYFPMEKELPDLKGCASYCHSHLNEPVRALDLTNDEQAVFAYLACFIHGRVVKG
;
A
#
# COMPACT_ATOMS: atom_id res chain seq x y z
N MET A 1 20.72 4.80 12.13
CA MET A 1 21.01 5.66 10.96
C MET A 1 19.67 5.92 10.28
N CYS A 2 19.11 7.12 10.42
CA CYS A 2 17.87 7.49 9.74
C CYS A 2 18.26 7.90 8.32
N VAL A 3 17.96 7.05 7.35
CA VAL A 3 18.21 7.35 5.93
C VAL A 3 17.20 8.42 5.51
N ASP A 4 17.66 9.47 4.83
CA ASP A 4 16.77 10.53 4.35
C ASP A 4 15.72 9.94 3.39
N PHE A 5 14.45 10.29 3.60
CA PHE A 5 13.36 9.91 2.70
C PHE A 5 13.65 10.35 1.27
N SER A 6 14.25 11.53 1.08
CA SER A 6 14.58 12.05 -0.26
C SER A 6 15.59 11.15 -0.98
N LEU A 7 16.55 10.58 -0.24
CA LEU A 7 17.51 9.63 -0.79
C LEU A 7 16.81 8.33 -1.21
N ILE A 8 15.97 7.77 -0.33
CA ILE A 8 15.24 6.53 -0.60
C ILE A 8 14.20 6.72 -1.72
N TYR A 9 13.58 7.88 -1.82
CA TYR A 9 12.65 8.21 -2.90
C TYR A 9 13.34 8.16 -4.27
N ASN A 10 14.51 8.79 -4.40
CA ASN A 10 15.29 8.78 -5.63
C ASN A 10 15.97 7.43 -5.92
N HIS A 11 16.23 6.63 -4.88
CA HIS A 11 16.89 5.33 -4.93
C HIS A 11 16.06 4.26 -4.21
N PRO A 12 14.87 3.90 -4.73
CA PRO A 12 13.93 3.02 -4.04
C PRO A 12 14.50 1.61 -3.79
N GLU A 13 15.50 1.18 -4.55
CA GLU A 13 16.25 -0.06 -4.31
C GLU A 13 16.92 -0.13 -2.93
N LEU A 14 17.18 1.02 -2.29
CA LEU A 14 17.70 1.08 -0.92
C LEU A 14 16.64 0.65 0.12
N ALA A 15 15.34 0.76 -0.20
CA ALA A 15 14.27 0.30 0.67
C ALA A 15 14.03 -1.21 0.54
N SER A 16 13.98 -1.72 -0.70
CA SER A 16 13.74 -3.13 -0.99
C SER A 16 14.09 -3.47 -2.44
N THR A 17 14.42 -4.73 -2.69
CA THR A 17 14.55 -5.27 -4.05
C THR A 17 13.18 -5.54 -4.66
N ARG A 18 13.02 -5.24 -5.95
CA ARG A 18 11.83 -5.64 -6.72
C ARG A 18 11.76 -7.16 -6.79
N THR A 19 10.66 -7.71 -6.29
CA THR A 19 10.42 -9.15 -6.20
C THR A 19 9.02 -9.45 -6.71
N LYS A 20 8.84 -10.64 -7.28
CA LYS A 20 7.55 -11.08 -7.82
C LYS A 20 6.46 -10.98 -6.75
N LEU A 21 5.34 -10.36 -7.10
CA LEU A 21 4.17 -10.27 -6.21
C LEU A 21 3.55 -11.67 -6.07
N ASP A 22 3.24 -12.05 -4.85
CA ASP A 22 2.56 -13.28 -4.51
C ASP A 22 1.23 -12.94 -3.79
N PRO A 23 0.08 -13.08 -4.48
CA PRO A 23 -1.23 -12.79 -3.91
C PRO A 23 -1.86 -13.98 -3.17
N SER A 24 -1.16 -15.11 -3.01
CA SER A 24 -1.72 -16.37 -2.49
C SER A 24 -2.36 -16.25 -1.10
N ALA A 25 -1.78 -15.41 -0.23
CA ALA A 25 -2.23 -15.25 1.16
C ALA A 25 -2.35 -16.60 1.92
N ASP A 26 -1.44 -17.55 1.64
CA ASP A 26 -1.51 -18.91 2.16
C ASP A 26 -0.97 -19.06 3.59
N ARG A 27 -0.21 -18.08 4.08
CA ARG A 27 0.39 -18.13 5.42
C ARG A 27 0.08 -16.90 6.26
N VAL A 28 0.11 -17.10 7.56
CA VAL A 28 0.02 -16.03 8.55
C VAL A 28 1.21 -15.07 8.43
N ALA A 29 0.92 -13.77 8.40
CA ALA A 29 1.95 -12.74 8.43
C ALA A 29 2.64 -12.66 9.80
N SER A 30 3.96 -12.57 9.76
CA SER A 30 4.82 -12.12 10.86
C SER A 30 5.04 -10.60 10.79
N LEU A 31 5.63 -10.01 11.83
CA LEU A 31 6.01 -8.59 11.80
C LEU A 31 6.98 -8.26 10.64
N SER A 32 7.93 -9.17 10.36
CA SER A 32 8.85 -9.00 9.23
C SER A 32 8.15 -9.02 7.88
N ASP A 33 7.03 -9.75 7.76
CA ASP A 33 6.24 -9.75 6.53
C ASP A 33 5.55 -8.42 6.30
N THR A 34 4.96 -7.83 7.34
CA THR A 34 4.32 -6.51 7.25
C THR A 34 5.33 -5.43 6.89
N VAL A 35 6.50 -5.40 7.55
CA VAL A 35 7.55 -4.42 7.24
C VAL A 35 8.11 -4.64 5.83
N GLY A 36 8.30 -5.89 5.43
CA GLY A 36 8.76 -6.24 4.09
C GLY A 36 7.76 -5.82 3.01
N ASP A 37 6.47 -6.05 3.21
CA ASP A 37 5.42 -5.65 2.28
C ASP A 37 5.32 -4.13 2.14
N TYR A 38 5.37 -3.38 3.26
CA TYR A 38 5.39 -1.92 3.26
C TYR A 38 6.54 -1.37 2.41
N ARG A 39 7.76 -1.91 2.58
CA ARG A 39 8.92 -1.51 1.77
C ARG A 39 8.75 -1.85 0.29
N ARG A 40 8.14 -3.00 -0.04
CA ARG A 40 7.88 -3.38 -1.45
C ARG A 40 6.83 -2.47 -2.09
N ALA A 41 5.78 -2.13 -1.35
CA ALA A 41 4.77 -1.18 -1.79
C ALA A 41 5.37 0.21 -2.02
N PHE A 42 6.32 0.63 -1.18
CA PHE A 42 7.05 1.88 -1.37
C PHE A 42 7.82 1.90 -2.71
N VAL A 43 8.52 0.81 -3.04
CA VAL A 43 9.23 0.72 -4.33
C VAL A 43 8.26 0.83 -5.50
N LEU A 44 7.12 0.14 -5.44
CA LEU A 44 6.08 0.22 -6.47
C LEU A 44 5.51 1.65 -6.59
N PHE A 45 5.29 2.32 -5.46
CA PHE A 45 4.83 3.70 -5.42
C PHE A 45 5.84 4.64 -6.09
N CYS A 46 7.13 4.53 -5.77
CA CYS A 46 8.19 5.28 -6.42
C CYS A 46 8.23 5.01 -7.93
N ASP A 47 8.10 3.75 -8.36
CA ASP A 47 8.08 3.39 -9.77
C ASP A 47 6.93 4.10 -10.51
N LEU A 48 5.73 4.16 -9.92
CA LEU A 48 4.59 4.89 -10.50
C LEU A 48 4.84 6.40 -10.54
N MET A 49 5.33 6.98 -9.45
CA MET A 49 5.62 8.42 -9.37
C MET A 49 6.72 8.85 -10.35
N HIS A 50 7.74 8.02 -10.55
CA HIS A 50 8.81 8.27 -11.52
C HIS A 50 8.38 8.04 -12.96
N ALA A 51 7.43 7.13 -13.20
CA ALA A 51 6.86 6.89 -14.52
C ALA A 51 5.81 7.92 -14.93
N THR A 52 5.33 8.77 -14.01
CA THR A 52 4.27 9.76 -14.27
C THR A 52 4.89 11.11 -14.70
N PRO A 53 4.75 11.53 -15.97
CA PRO A 53 5.39 12.74 -16.49
C PRO A 53 5.04 14.01 -15.71
N GLU A 54 3.77 14.18 -15.33
CA GLU A 54 3.26 15.35 -14.62
C GLU A 54 3.85 15.51 -13.21
N VAL A 55 4.35 14.41 -12.63
CA VAL A 55 5.12 14.42 -11.39
C VAL A 55 6.56 14.79 -11.68
N GLN A 56 7.15 14.20 -12.72
CA GLN A 56 8.56 14.42 -13.11
C GLN A 56 8.83 15.87 -13.56
N GLU A 57 7.83 16.57 -14.07
CA GLU A 57 7.91 18.01 -14.41
C GLU A 57 8.02 18.92 -13.17
N LYS A 58 7.69 18.41 -11.98
CA LYS A 58 7.74 19.20 -10.73
C LYS A 58 9.15 19.28 -10.18
N HIS A 59 9.43 20.30 -9.39
CA HIS A 59 10.69 20.39 -8.66
C HIS A 59 10.84 19.21 -7.68
N ILE A 60 12.06 18.68 -7.54
CA ILE A 60 12.32 17.48 -6.71
C ILE A 60 11.81 17.62 -5.26
N HIS A 61 11.88 18.83 -4.69
CA HIS A 61 11.34 19.09 -3.36
C HIS A 61 9.84 18.82 -3.27
N ASP A 62 9.08 19.23 -4.28
CA ASP A 62 7.62 19.05 -4.32
C ASP A 62 7.27 17.58 -4.56
N GLN A 63 8.03 16.89 -5.42
CA GLN A 63 7.88 15.45 -5.63
C GLN A 63 8.04 14.67 -4.31
N VAL A 64 9.05 15.01 -3.51
CA VAL A 64 9.28 14.40 -2.19
C VAL A 64 8.15 14.73 -1.20
N ILE A 65 7.64 15.96 -1.19
CA ILE A 65 6.50 16.33 -0.34
C ILE A 65 5.26 15.51 -0.73
N MET A 66 4.95 15.44 -2.03
CA MET A 66 3.85 14.62 -2.55
C MET A 66 4.01 13.15 -2.15
N ALA A 67 5.21 12.59 -2.34
CA ALA A 67 5.50 11.21 -2.00
C ALA A 67 5.27 10.90 -0.51
N LYS A 68 5.71 11.78 0.40
CA LYS A 68 5.46 11.66 1.84
C LYS A 68 3.98 11.73 2.19
N SER A 69 3.22 12.56 1.48
CA SER A 69 1.80 12.78 1.75
C SER A 69 0.88 11.66 1.24
N PHE A 70 1.24 11.01 0.14
CA PHE A 70 0.35 10.08 -0.56
C PHE A 70 0.68 8.61 -0.32
N PHE A 71 1.92 8.28 0.06
CA PHE A 71 2.35 6.90 0.14
C PHE A 71 1.50 6.04 1.10
N ASP A 72 1.16 6.55 2.29
CA ASP A 72 0.35 5.78 3.24
C ASP A 72 -1.04 5.44 2.68
N PHE A 73 -1.68 6.40 1.98
CA PHE A 73 -2.98 6.16 1.35
C PHE A 73 -2.87 5.16 0.20
N PHE A 74 -1.83 5.29 -0.64
CA PHE A 74 -1.53 4.33 -1.69
C PHE A 74 -1.32 2.92 -1.13
N TYR A 75 -0.51 2.78 -0.08
CA TYR A 75 -0.23 1.49 0.56
C TYR A 75 -1.51 0.78 1.02
N TRP A 76 -2.37 1.50 1.77
CA TRP A 76 -3.62 0.92 2.24
C TRP A 76 -4.59 0.61 1.09
N SER A 77 -4.64 1.44 0.05
CA SER A 77 -5.46 1.21 -1.15
C SER A 77 -5.08 -0.09 -1.85
N ILE A 78 -3.78 -0.33 -2.04
CA ILE A 78 -3.25 -1.55 -2.66
C ILE A 78 -3.49 -2.78 -1.79
N ILE A 79 -3.31 -2.67 -0.47
CA ILE A 79 -3.66 -3.77 0.45
C ILE A 79 -5.15 -4.11 0.33
N GLY A 80 -6.01 -3.10 0.28
CA GLY A 80 -7.44 -3.32 0.15
C GLY A 80 -7.78 -4.09 -1.11
N LEU A 81 -7.30 -3.62 -2.27
CA LEU A 81 -7.49 -4.31 -3.56
C LEU A 81 -6.98 -5.76 -3.54
N ARG A 82 -5.78 -6.01 -3.02
CA ARG A 82 -5.21 -7.38 -2.94
C ARG A 82 -6.04 -8.29 -2.04
N SER A 83 -6.57 -7.73 -0.95
CA SER A 83 -7.41 -8.48 -0.03
C SER A 83 -8.73 -8.91 -0.68
N LEU A 84 -9.25 -8.16 -1.66
CA LEU A 84 -10.43 -8.55 -2.45
C LEU A 84 -10.18 -9.76 -3.33
N GLN A 85 -8.96 -9.86 -3.87
CA GLN A 85 -8.56 -10.98 -4.73
C GLN A 85 -8.39 -12.28 -3.93
N SER A 86 -8.32 -12.20 -2.61
CA SER A 86 -8.23 -13.34 -1.71
C SER A 86 -9.56 -13.62 -1.03
N ASN A 87 -9.92 -14.89 -0.85
CA ASN A 87 -11.07 -15.29 -0.02
C ASN A 87 -10.70 -15.45 1.46
N LYS A 88 -9.69 -14.72 1.97
CA LYS A 88 -9.19 -14.88 3.33
C LYS A 88 -9.89 -13.88 4.28
N PRO A 89 -10.23 -14.28 5.52
CA PRO A 89 -10.82 -13.40 6.52
C PRO A 89 -9.74 -12.49 7.15
N GLY A 90 -9.28 -11.48 6.41
CA GLY A 90 -8.15 -10.63 6.80
C GLY A 90 -7.75 -9.57 5.78
N ILE A 91 -6.59 -8.97 6.00
CA ILE A 91 -5.86 -8.16 5.02
C ILE A 91 -4.70 -8.96 4.42
N CYS A 92 -4.50 -8.85 3.12
CA CYS A 92 -3.53 -9.65 2.38
C CYS A 92 -2.39 -8.80 1.83
N TYR A 93 -1.17 -9.29 2.03
CA TYR A 93 0.08 -8.69 1.57
C TYR A 93 0.52 -9.34 0.25
N ALA A 94 1.45 -8.72 -0.48
CA ALA A 94 1.96 -9.25 -1.75
C ALA A 94 3.17 -10.20 -1.61
N ASN A 95 3.37 -10.75 -0.43
CA ASN A 95 4.44 -11.72 -0.12
C ASN A 95 3.87 -13.09 0.29
N GLY A 96 2.65 -13.40 -0.17
CA GLY A 96 1.94 -14.64 0.13
C GLY A 96 1.42 -14.73 1.56
N SER A 97 1.52 -13.66 2.36
CA SER A 97 1.04 -13.65 3.73
C SER A 97 -0.20 -12.79 3.94
N TYR A 98 -0.93 -13.07 5.02
CA TYR A 98 -2.10 -12.28 5.42
C TYR A 98 -2.19 -12.11 6.93
N PHE A 99 -2.77 -10.99 7.34
CA PHE A 99 -3.13 -10.69 8.72
C PHE A 99 -4.63 -10.96 8.89
N PRO A 100 -5.04 -12.02 9.61
CA PRO A 100 -6.45 -12.30 9.84
C PRO A 100 -7.05 -11.37 10.88
N MET A 101 -8.37 -11.17 10.79
CA MET A 101 -9.13 -10.34 11.72
C MET A 101 -9.29 -11.00 13.12
N GLU A 102 -9.31 -12.33 13.18
CA GLU A 102 -9.41 -13.08 14.42
C GLU A 102 -8.01 -13.60 14.81
N LYS A 103 -7.20 -12.85 15.58
CA LYS A 103 -5.86 -13.33 16.01
C LYS A 103 -5.29 -12.78 17.31
N GLU A 104 -4.30 -13.53 17.81
CA GLU A 104 -3.44 -13.27 18.98
C GLU A 104 -2.42 -12.12 18.80
N LEU A 105 -2.09 -11.75 17.56
CA LEU A 105 -1.20 -10.62 17.27
C LEU A 105 -2.01 -9.30 17.37
N PRO A 106 -1.61 -8.36 18.23
CA PRO A 106 -2.38 -7.13 18.42
C PRO A 106 -2.38 -6.28 17.14
N ASP A 107 -3.56 -5.86 16.69
CA ASP A 107 -3.73 -4.80 15.70
C ASP A 107 -3.34 -3.47 16.33
N LEU A 108 -2.03 -3.20 16.34
CA LEU A 108 -1.44 -2.01 16.96
C LEU A 108 -1.99 -0.77 16.25
N LYS A 109 -3.02 -0.16 16.85
CA LYS A 109 -3.80 1.02 16.39
C LYS A 109 -5.08 0.71 15.57
N GLY A 110 -5.52 -0.53 15.50
CA GLY A 110 -6.78 -0.88 14.82
C GLY A 110 -6.74 -0.68 13.29
N CYS A 111 -5.55 -0.60 12.70
CA CYS A 111 -5.39 -0.26 11.29
C CYS A 111 -5.89 -1.37 10.37
N ALA A 112 -5.65 -2.63 10.72
CA ALA A 112 -6.12 -3.76 9.93
C ALA A 112 -7.65 -3.86 9.97
N SER A 113 -8.23 -3.69 11.16
CA SER A 113 -9.68 -3.64 11.37
C SER A 113 -10.34 -2.47 10.64
N TYR A 114 -9.70 -1.30 10.67
CA TYR A 114 -10.15 -0.11 9.95
C TYR A 114 -10.12 -0.31 8.44
N CYS A 115 -9.00 -0.82 7.90
CA CYS A 115 -8.86 -1.14 6.47
C CYS A 115 -9.93 -2.15 6.02
N HIS A 116 -10.15 -3.22 6.80
CA HIS A 116 -11.16 -4.21 6.48
C HIS A 116 -12.58 -3.61 6.39
N SER A 117 -12.98 -2.82 7.39
CA SER A 117 -14.32 -2.25 7.49
C SER A 117 -14.59 -1.04 6.56
N HIS A 118 -13.59 -0.19 6.32
CA HIS A 118 -13.77 1.09 5.61
C HIS A 118 -13.22 1.08 4.19
N LEU A 119 -12.49 0.05 3.80
CA LEU A 119 -11.95 -0.10 2.44
C LEU A 119 -12.33 -1.43 1.82
N ASN A 120 -12.03 -2.57 2.46
CA ASN A 120 -12.23 -3.87 1.82
C ASN A 120 -13.71 -4.18 1.57
N GLU A 121 -14.56 -4.08 2.60
CA GLU A 121 -15.99 -4.36 2.43
C GLU A 121 -16.66 -3.40 1.44
N PRO A 122 -16.45 -2.06 1.51
CA PRO A 122 -17.00 -1.14 0.51
C PRO A 122 -16.53 -1.42 -0.91
N VAL A 123 -15.22 -1.64 -1.14
CA VAL A 123 -14.72 -1.87 -2.50
C VAL A 123 -15.17 -3.24 -3.03
N ARG A 124 -15.34 -4.25 -2.18
CA ARG A 124 -15.95 -5.54 -2.58
C ARG A 124 -17.38 -5.33 -3.09
N ALA A 125 -18.16 -4.48 -2.42
CA ALA A 125 -19.53 -4.20 -2.81
C ALA A 125 -19.65 -3.42 -4.13
N LEU A 126 -18.59 -2.74 -4.57
CA LEU A 126 -18.55 -2.01 -5.85
C LEU A 126 -18.33 -2.93 -7.06
N ASP A 127 -17.87 -4.18 -6.85
CA ASP A 127 -17.59 -5.16 -7.91
C ASP A 127 -16.72 -4.60 -9.06
N LEU A 128 -15.63 -3.92 -8.69
CA LEU A 128 -14.75 -3.25 -9.65
C LEU A 128 -14.04 -4.25 -10.58
N THR A 129 -14.04 -3.96 -11.86
CA THR A 129 -13.22 -4.66 -12.87
C THR A 129 -11.73 -4.46 -12.62
N ASN A 130 -10.89 -5.32 -13.22
CA ASN A 130 -9.43 -5.19 -13.09
C ASN A 130 -8.91 -3.82 -13.57
N ASP A 131 -9.52 -3.26 -14.63
CA ASP A 131 -9.14 -1.95 -15.16
C ASP A 131 -9.50 -0.83 -14.18
N GLU A 132 -10.68 -0.89 -13.57
CA GLU A 132 -11.11 0.07 -12.53
C GLU A 132 -10.23 -0.02 -11.28
N GLN A 133 -9.84 -1.23 -10.88
CA GLN A 133 -8.88 -1.43 -9.78
C GLN A 133 -7.51 -0.82 -10.11
N ALA A 134 -7.03 -0.96 -11.35
CA ALA A 134 -5.78 -0.34 -11.79
C ALA A 134 -5.87 1.20 -11.78
N VAL A 135 -6.99 1.76 -12.25
CA VAL A 135 -7.24 3.21 -12.19
C VAL A 135 -7.32 3.68 -10.74
N PHE A 136 -8.02 2.96 -9.86
CA PHE A 136 -8.10 3.29 -8.44
C PHE A 136 -6.71 3.29 -7.78
N ALA A 137 -5.89 2.27 -8.05
CA ALA A 137 -4.51 2.19 -7.58
C ALA A 137 -3.66 3.38 -8.04
N TYR A 138 -3.80 3.79 -9.30
CA TYR A 138 -3.11 4.97 -9.84
C TYR A 138 -3.58 6.27 -9.18
N LEU A 139 -4.90 6.47 -9.05
CA LEU A 139 -5.47 7.64 -8.40
C LEU A 139 -5.07 7.73 -6.92
N ALA A 140 -4.89 6.58 -6.24
CA ALA A 140 -4.41 6.54 -4.86
C ALA A 140 -3.00 7.14 -4.69
N CYS A 141 -2.20 7.27 -5.76
CA CYS A 141 -0.93 7.99 -5.72
C CYS A 141 -1.10 9.51 -5.57
N PHE A 142 -2.30 10.06 -5.82
CA PHE A 142 -2.54 11.50 -5.91
C PHE A 142 -3.70 11.99 -5.03
N ILE A 143 -4.40 11.07 -4.36
CA ILE A 143 -5.49 11.41 -3.45
C ILE A 143 -4.95 11.52 -2.03
N HIS A 144 -5.20 12.67 -1.41
CA HIS A 144 -4.92 12.85 0.00
C HIS A 144 -6.04 12.22 0.84
N GLY A 145 -5.73 11.15 1.57
CA GLY A 145 -6.61 10.64 2.61
C GLY A 145 -6.67 11.64 3.77
N ARG A 146 -7.60 12.60 3.75
CA ARG A 146 -7.96 13.33 4.96
C ARG A 146 -8.86 12.42 5.79
N VAL A 147 -8.30 11.78 6.82
CA VAL A 147 -9.13 11.21 7.89
C VAL A 147 -9.75 12.40 8.62
N VAL A 148 -11.00 12.71 8.30
CA VAL A 148 -11.81 13.62 9.12
C VAL A 148 -11.97 12.91 10.46
N LYS A 149 -11.28 13.38 11.49
CA LYS A 149 -11.59 12.98 12.86
C LYS A 149 -12.98 13.53 13.15
N GLY A 150 -13.97 12.64 13.15
CA GLY A 150 -15.28 12.91 13.76
C GLY A 150 -15.16 13.04 15.27
#